data_AF-A0A497B192-F1
#
_entry.id   AF-A0A497B192-F1
#
_cell.length_a   1.000
_cell.length_b   1.000
_cell.length_c   1.000
_cell.angle_alpha   90.00
_cell.angle_beta   90.00
_cell.angle_gamma   90.00
#
_symmetry.space_group_name_H-M   'P 1'
#
loop_
_entity.id
_entity.type
_entity.pdbx_description
1 polymer ?
#
loop_
_entity_poly.entity_id
_entity_poly.type
_entity_poly.pdbx_seq_one_letter_code
_entity_poly.pdbx_strand_id
1 'polypeptide(L)'
;MRTQQLVHRDTRTEKALAKLVQVLERHTLLCSTDNPIPGLPCFDTAASKSRWDRELRETVWDTLWGAAVISYGNDLGARSDLYSIMPVYRLLDGADVVSQAPEAGYAVIDTITGIVTVYRDAAPEDAVYNTRVHLDGRTGKKVLSDVWCNLALAGVPVCPLELYGDSTILYPWEDKGGFAVTHAANDEVSVPLVGYVLDPDTSEVVYLHIAGHKTALRSIWGTLSNGGSSQGLSIAASGSQHYAYSSHNYDTFSDDVDTDANLYRLIITDRRATDQEAEGSAYLVIPRQAEDLDLNEVFAARLNALLPIPVLPEWGKVLRGYGIRDTDLLTPCLCGGDVAKAFVIKADSGDKDDETIGGWLSLIKGLIQSGELSLTVE
;
A
#
# COMPACT_ATOMS: atom_id res chain seq x y z
N MET A 1 4.56 20.98 -6.63
CA MET A 1 3.67 21.11 -5.45
C MET A 1 3.47 19.69 -4.95
N ARG A 2 3.96 19.35 -3.75
CA ARG A 2 3.80 18.00 -3.20
C ARG A 2 2.32 17.81 -2.83
N THR A 3 1.66 16.83 -3.42
CA THR A 3 0.24 16.58 -3.18
C THR A 3 0.13 15.68 -1.96
N GLN A 4 -0.28 16.24 -0.82
CA GLN A 4 -0.52 15.46 0.39
C GLN A 4 -1.85 14.70 0.27
N GLN A 5 -1.83 13.38 0.43
CA GLN A 5 -3.03 12.55 0.41
C GLN A 5 -3.43 12.16 1.84
N LEU A 6 -4.69 12.37 2.23
CA LEU A 6 -5.18 11.93 3.53
C LEU A 6 -5.19 10.39 3.59
N VAL A 7 -4.46 9.82 4.55
CA VAL A 7 -4.39 8.37 4.79
C VAL A 7 -5.32 7.94 5.91
N HIS A 8 -5.36 8.71 6.99
CA HIS A 8 -6.21 8.39 8.14
C HIS A 8 -6.64 9.65 8.89
N ARG A 9 -7.85 9.60 9.46
CA ARG A 9 -8.39 10.63 10.36
C ARG A 9 -9.06 9.98 11.56
N ASP A 10 -8.64 10.35 12.76
CA ASP A 10 -9.22 9.90 14.01
C ASP A 10 -10.25 10.91 14.56
N THR A 11 -11.48 10.79 14.04
CA THR A 11 -12.61 11.63 14.47
C THR A 11 -13.12 11.36 15.88
N ARG A 12 -12.76 10.21 16.48
CA ARG A 12 -13.19 9.88 17.86
C ARG A 12 -12.33 10.62 18.87
N THR A 13 -11.03 10.68 18.62
CA THR A 13 -10.08 11.34 19.52
C THR A 13 -10.24 12.86 19.51
N GLU A 14 -10.61 13.47 18.39
CA GLU A 14 -10.93 14.90 18.32
C GLU A 14 -11.92 15.34 19.43
N LYS A 15 -12.99 14.57 19.63
CA LYS A 15 -13.98 14.83 20.70
C LYS A 15 -13.40 14.61 22.10
N ALA A 16 -12.59 13.57 22.25
CA ALA A 16 -11.95 13.25 23.51
C ALA A 16 -10.97 14.34 23.96
N LEU A 17 -10.16 14.89 23.05
CA LEU A 17 -9.22 15.97 23.36
C LEU A 17 -9.93 17.24 23.83
N ALA A 18 -11.02 17.63 23.16
CA ALA A 18 -11.82 18.78 23.56
C ALA A 18 -12.38 18.63 24.99
N LYS A 19 -12.72 17.40 25.39
CA LYS A 19 -13.16 17.09 26.76
C LYS A 19 -12.02 16.97 27.75
N LEU A 20 -10.86 16.46 27.33
CA LEU A 20 -9.68 16.34 28.18
C LEU A 20 -9.26 17.69 28.77
N VAL A 21 -9.34 18.78 27.99
CA VAL A 21 -9.09 20.16 28.46
C VAL A 21 -9.95 20.48 29.69
N GLN A 22 -11.25 20.23 29.62
CA GLN A 22 -12.21 20.52 30.71
C GLN A 22 -11.97 19.65 31.96
N VAL A 23 -11.48 18.43 31.75
CA VAL A 23 -11.20 17.49 32.85
C VAL A 23 -9.90 17.86 33.57
N LEU A 24 -8.88 18.31 32.83
CA LEU A 24 -7.60 18.75 33.39
C LEU A 24 -7.72 20.02 34.25
N GLU A 25 -8.77 20.82 34.07
CA GLU A 25 -9.09 21.95 34.97
C GLU A 25 -9.46 21.50 36.40
N ARG A 26 -9.86 20.22 36.57
CA ARG A 26 -10.42 19.69 37.83
C ARG A 26 -9.62 18.54 38.41
N HIS A 27 -8.83 17.87 37.58
CA HIS A 27 -8.15 16.64 37.92
C HIS A 27 -6.75 16.61 37.33
N THR A 28 -5.79 16.16 38.14
CA THR A 28 -4.47 15.79 37.66
C THR A 28 -4.51 14.38 37.09
N LEU A 29 -4.22 14.25 35.80
CA LEU A 29 -4.30 12.99 35.06
C LEU A 29 -2.93 12.50 34.62
N LEU A 30 -2.78 11.17 34.63
CA LEU A 30 -1.64 10.41 34.14
C LEU A 30 -2.10 9.41 33.06
N CYS A 31 -1.14 8.94 32.26
CA CYS A 31 -1.28 7.86 31.28
C CYS A 31 -0.44 6.64 31.66
N SER A 32 -0.72 5.48 31.04
CA SER A 32 0.24 4.38 31.06
C SER A 32 1.24 4.52 29.91
N THR A 33 2.44 3.94 30.07
CA THR A 33 3.42 3.84 28.97
C THR A 33 2.91 3.02 27.79
N ASP A 34 1.93 2.14 28.00
CA ASP A 34 1.32 1.32 26.94
C ASP A 34 0.25 2.07 26.13
N ASN A 35 -0.35 3.11 26.72
CA ASN A 35 -1.34 3.97 26.06
C ASN A 35 -1.03 5.43 26.38
N PRO A 36 0.11 5.94 25.88
CA PRO A 36 0.57 7.26 26.25
C PRO A 36 -0.26 8.32 25.53
N ILE A 37 -0.54 9.41 26.25
CA ILE A 37 -1.28 10.56 25.73
C ILE A 37 -0.30 11.73 25.69
N PRO A 38 -0.01 12.32 24.52
CA PRO A 38 0.84 13.50 24.43
C PRO A 38 0.43 14.58 25.43
N GLY A 39 1.38 15.13 26.17
CA GLY A 39 1.14 16.17 27.19
C GLY A 39 0.72 15.66 28.58
N LEU A 40 0.41 14.36 28.75
CA LEU A 40 0.19 13.77 30.06
C LEU A 40 1.45 13.03 30.57
N PRO A 41 1.74 13.07 31.88
CA PRO A 41 2.79 12.27 32.47
C PRO A 41 2.42 10.79 32.44
N CYS A 42 3.33 9.93 31.95
CA CYS A 42 3.08 8.50 31.89
C CYS A 42 3.88 7.71 32.94
N PHE A 43 3.30 6.61 33.43
CA PHE A 43 3.97 5.66 34.31
C PHE A 43 3.82 4.22 33.80
N ASP A 44 4.74 3.36 34.18
CA ASP A 44 4.70 1.94 33.84
C ASP A 44 3.78 1.21 34.82
N THR A 45 2.61 0.78 34.33
CA THR A 45 1.61 0.06 35.12
C THR A 45 2.06 -1.35 35.52
N ALA A 46 2.96 -1.98 34.77
CA ALA A 46 3.50 -3.31 35.06
C ALA A 46 4.61 -3.26 36.12
N ALA A 47 5.43 -2.20 36.11
CA ALA A 47 6.47 -1.98 37.10
C ALA A 47 5.95 -1.36 38.42
N SER A 48 4.82 -0.66 38.36
CA SER A 48 4.24 0.01 39.54
C SER A 48 3.57 -0.97 40.49
N LYS A 49 3.74 -0.76 41.79
CA LYS A 49 3.00 -1.52 42.81
C LYS A 49 1.54 -1.12 42.76
N SER A 50 0.65 -2.10 42.82
CA SER A 50 -0.79 -1.86 42.93
C SER A 50 -1.36 -2.55 44.17
N ARG A 51 -2.40 -1.95 44.75
CA ARG A 51 -3.17 -2.51 45.87
C ARG A 51 -4.65 -2.26 45.67
N TRP A 52 -5.48 -3.19 46.15
CA TRP A 52 -6.91 -2.97 46.23
C TRP A 52 -7.24 -2.13 47.47
N ASP A 53 -7.81 -0.95 47.27
CA ASP A 53 -8.30 -0.09 48.34
C ASP A 53 -9.77 -0.40 48.65
N ARG A 54 -10.07 -0.77 49.90
CA ARG A 54 -11.42 -1.18 50.29
C ARG A 54 -12.39 -0.02 50.45
N GLU A 55 -11.89 1.17 50.79
CA GLU A 55 -12.72 2.35 51.01
C GLU A 55 -13.12 2.96 49.67
N LEU A 56 -12.17 3.07 48.74
CA LEU A 56 -12.41 3.52 47.38
C LEU A 56 -13.09 2.45 46.51
N ARG A 57 -12.95 1.16 46.87
CA ARG A 57 -13.36 0.01 46.06
C ARG A 57 -12.72 0.03 44.67
N GLU A 58 -11.46 0.41 44.63
CA GLU A 58 -10.68 0.58 43.40
C GLU A 58 -9.27 0.00 43.57
N THR A 59 -8.64 -0.33 42.46
CA THR A 59 -7.20 -0.60 42.44
C THR A 59 -6.46 0.73 42.45
N VAL A 60 -5.53 0.89 43.38
CA VAL A 60 -4.66 2.06 43.52
C VAL A 60 -3.25 1.67 43.07
N TRP A 61 -2.65 2.48 42.21
CA TRP A 61 -1.27 2.33 41.75
C TRP A 61 -0.37 3.35 42.44
N ASP A 62 0.76 2.89 42.98
CA ASP A 62 1.80 3.74 43.53
C ASP A 62 2.70 4.23 42.38
N THR A 63 2.55 5.50 42.00
CA THR A 63 3.35 6.13 40.93
C THR A 63 4.46 7.00 41.51
N LEU A 64 5.34 7.52 40.65
CA LEU A 64 6.38 8.49 41.06
C LEU A 64 5.79 9.81 41.56
N TRP A 65 4.54 10.11 41.21
CA TRP A 65 3.87 11.36 41.57
C TRP A 65 2.90 11.21 42.74
N GLY A 66 2.64 9.99 43.20
CA GLY A 66 1.67 9.69 44.26
C GLY A 66 0.72 8.54 43.90
N ALA A 67 -0.29 8.32 44.72
CA ALA A 67 -1.28 7.28 44.49
C ALA A 67 -2.25 7.69 43.37
N ALA A 68 -2.46 6.81 42.39
CA ALA A 68 -3.37 7.06 41.28
C ALA A 68 -4.38 5.92 41.12
N VAL A 69 -5.57 6.25 40.62
CA VAL A 69 -6.64 5.28 40.29
C VAL A 69 -7.03 5.41 38.83
N ILE A 70 -7.37 4.29 38.20
CA ILE A 70 -7.97 4.32 36.87
C ILE A 70 -9.31 5.05 36.95
N SER A 71 -9.54 6.00 36.06
CA SER A 71 -10.79 6.77 36.03
C SER A 71 -11.44 6.65 34.66
N TYR A 72 -12.74 6.42 34.64
CA TYR A 72 -13.53 6.35 33.41
C TYR A 72 -14.20 7.68 33.11
N GLY A 73 -14.67 7.87 31.88
CA GLY A 73 -15.31 9.12 31.47
C GLY A 73 -16.47 9.56 32.38
N ASN A 74 -17.21 8.63 32.98
CA ASN A 74 -18.27 8.96 33.95
C ASN A 74 -17.71 9.59 35.24
N ASP A 75 -16.60 9.07 35.75
CA ASP A 75 -15.99 9.51 37.00
C ASP A 75 -15.37 10.90 36.85
N LEU A 76 -15.01 11.25 35.61
CA LEU A 76 -14.39 12.53 35.22
C LEU A 76 -15.42 13.56 34.72
N GLY A 77 -16.72 13.26 34.74
CA GLY A 77 -17.76 14.17 34.25
C GLY A 77 -17.79 14.35 32.71
N ALA A 78 -17.15 13.43 31.97
CA ALA A 78 -17.03 13.41 30.51
C ALA A 78 -17.60 12.09 29.93
N ARG A 79 -18.90 11.87 30.19
CA ARG A 79 -19.62 10.64 29.85
C ARG A 79 -19.49 10.30 28.37
N SER A 80 -18.97 9.10 28.08
CA SER A 80 -18.69 8.54 26.75
C SER A 80 -17.67 9.25 25.85
N ASP A 81 -17.23 10.45 26.20
CA ASP A 81 -16.39 11.25 25.30
C ASP A 81 -14.90 10.90 25.39
N LEU A 82 -14.43 10.33 26.50
CA LEU A 82 -13.01 10.00 26.70
C LEU A 82 -12.60 8.60 26.25
N TYR A 83 -13.54 7.76 25.78
CA TYR A 83 -13.26 6.34 25.51
C TYR A 83 -12.13 6.09 24.51
N SER A 84 -11.88 7.01 23.58
CA SER A 84 -10.81 6.84 22.58
C SER A 84 -9.40 7.09 23.11
N ILE A 85 -9.27 7.72 24.29
CA ILE A 85 -7.98 7.99 24.95
C ILE A 85 -7.83 7.25 26.28
N MET A 86 -8.71 6.28 26.56
CA MET A 86 -8.62 5.45 27.76
C MET A 86 -7.57 4.34 27.61
N PRO A 87 -6.95 3.87 28.72
CA PRO A 87 -7.19 4.27 30.11
C PRO A 87 -6.46 5.56 30.51
N VAL A 88 -7.09 6.34 31.39
CA VAL A 88 -6.48 7.49 32.10
C VAL A 88 -6.50 7.24 33.60
N TYR A 89 -5.51 7.77 34.31
CA TYR A 89 -5.35 7.58 35.74
C TYR A 89 -5.43 8.92 36.45
N ARG A 90 -6.33 9.06 37.41
CA ARG A 90 -6.48 10.25 38.23
C ARG A 90 -5.60 10.13 39.46
N LEU A 91 -4.77 11.15 39.69
CA LEU A 91 -3.97 11.24 40.91
C LEU A 91 -4.89 11.54 42.11
N LEU A 92 -4.73 10.78 43.20
CA LEU A 92 -5.48 10.95 44.45
C LEU A 92 -4.76 11.89 45.42
N ASP A 93 -3.44 11.72 45.51
CA ASP A 93 -2.54 12.47 46.36
C ASP A 93 -1.16 12.61 45.69
N GLY A 94 -0.33 13.52 46.18
CA GLY A 94 1.08 13.61 45.78
C GLY A 94 1.49 14.95 45.15
N ALA A 95 2.58 14.92 44.37
CA ALA A 95 3.30 16.11 43.93
C ALA A 95 2.59 16.84 42.78
N ASP A 96 2.85 18.15 42.66
CA ASP A 96 2.45 18.95 41.50
C ASP A 96 3.15 18.39 40.26
N VAL A 97 2.40 17.67 39.44
CA VAL A 97 2.83 17.24 38.11
C VAL A 97 2.11 18.09 37.07
N VAL A 98 2.87 18.59 36.10
CA VAL A 98 2.34 19.41 35.03
C VAL A 98 1.70 18.49 34.00
N SER A 99 0.36 18.46 33.99
CA SER A 99 -0.42 17.87 32.92
C SER A 99 -0.86 18.99 31.96
N GLN A 100 -0.60 18.81 30.67
CA GLN A 100 -1.04 19.75 29.64
C GLN A 100 -1.98 19.04 28.67
N ALA A 101 -3.12 19.67 28.37
CA ALA A 101 -3.97 19.19 27.28
C ALA A 101 -3.19 19.28 25.97
N PRO A 102 -3.08 18.18 25.20
CA PRO A 102 -2.40 18.25 23.92
C PRO A 102 -3.17 19.12 22.95
N GLU A 103 -2.43 19.85 22.13
CA GLU A 103 -2.95 20.58 20.99
C GLU A 103 -3.26 19.61 19.84
N ALA A 104 -4.31 19.90 19.07
CA ALA A 104 -4.58 19.18 17.82
C ALA A 104 -3.51 19.51 16.78
N GLY A 105 -3.21 18.53 15.94
CA GLY A 105 -2.27 18.67 14.84
C GLY A 105 -2.53 17.66 13.74
N TYR A 106 -1.58 17.60 12.81
CA TYR A 106 -1.53 16.58 11.78
C TYR A 106 -0.11 16.04 11.61
N ALA A 107 -0.01 14.83 11.10
CA ALA A 107 1.24 14.18 10.76
C ALA A 107 1.32 14.00 9.24
N VAL A 108 2.50 14.22 8.70
CA VAL A 108 2.82 13.98 7.30
C VAL A 108 3.88 12.90 7.26
N ILE A 109 3.62 11.81 6.55
CA ILE A 109 4.54 10.70 6.41
C ILE A 109 5.08 10.58 4.99
N ASP A 110 6.39 10.52 4.87
CA ASP A 110 7.05 10.03 3.68
C ASP A 110 6.88 8.50 3.64
N THR A 111 6.04 8.02 2.72
CA THR A 111 5.70 6.60 2.59
C THR A 111 6.86 5.74 2.09
N ILE A 112 7.93 6.36 1.56
CA ILE A 112 9.12 5.65 1.09
C ILE A 112 10.10 5.47 2.24
N THR A 113 10.39 6.54 3.00
CA THR A 113 11.41 6.51 4.05
C THR A 113 10.88 6.10 5.41
N GLY A 114 9.56 6.21 5.61
CA GLY A 114 8.89 6.05 6.90
C GLY A 114 9.13 7.22 7.86
N ILE A 115 9.66 8.34 7.38
CA ILE A 115 9.84 9.55 8.18
C ILE A 115 8.49 10.25 8.34
N VAL A 116 8.13 10.55 9.58
CA VAL A 116 6.93 11.29 9.94
C VAL A 116 7.32 12.64 10.50
N THR A 117 6.75 13.69 9.93
CA THR A 117 6.85 15.06 10.42
C THR A 117 5.50 15.49 10.99
N VAL A 118 5.50 16.01 12.21
CA VAL A 118 4.28 16.43 12.92
C VAL A 118 4.22 17.94 12.96
N TYR A 119 3.02 18.48 12.75
CA TYR A 119 2.72 19.91 12.73
C TYR A 119 1.56 20.20 13.69
N ARG A 120 1.47 21.47 14.13
CA ARG A 120 0.30 21.98 14.86
C ARG A 120 -0.71 22.56 13.88
N ASP A 121 -2.00 22.37 14.15
CA ASP A 121 -3.05 22.98 13.32
C ASP A 121 -3.00 24.52 13.35
N ALA A 122 -2.62 25.10 14.49
CA ALA A 122 -2.52 26.54 14.67
C ALA A 122 -1.28 27.16 13.98
N ALA A 123 -0.28 26.35 13.62
CA ALA A 123 0.99 26.80 13.04
C ALA A 123 1.53 25.73 12.07
N PRO A 124 0.91 25.57 10.87
CA PRO A 124 1.20 24.47 9.95
C PRO A 124 2.56 24.60 9.24
N GLU A 125 3.23 25.75 9.35
CA GLU A 125 4.51 26.01 8.67
C GLU A 125 5.72 25.46 9.44
N ASP A 126 5.58 25.25 10.75
CA ASP A 126 6.68 24.79 11.62
C ASP A 126 6.46 23.36 12.11
N ALA A 127 7.36 22.46 11.69
CA ALA A 127 7.40 21.11 12.22
C ALA A 127 7.73 21.12 13.71
N VAL A 128 6.88 20.49 14.52
CA VAL A 128 7.09 20.41 15.98
C VAL A 128 7.84 19.15 16.40
N TYR A 129 7.83 18.12 15.55
CA TYR A 129 8.52 16.86 15.83
C TYR A 129 8.78 16.07 14.55
N ASN A 130 9.88 15.30 14.54
CA ASN A 130 10.20 14.35 13.49
C ASN A 130 10.49 12.99 14.11
N THR A 131 9.95 11.94 13.53
CA THR A 131 10.19 10.56 13.97
C THR A 131 10.23 9.61 12.77
N ARG A 132 10.66 8.37 13.00
CA ARG A 132 10.64 7.33 11.98
C ARG A 132 9.80 6.17 12.46
N VAL A 133 8.91 5.69 11.60
CA VAL A 133 8.04 4.54 11.86
C VAL A 133 8.30 3.45 10.81
N HIS A 134 8.03 2.21 11.19
CA HIS A 134 8.10 1.08 10.27
C HIS A 134 6.71 0.87 9.65
N LEU A 135 6.62 0.77 8.33
CA LEU A 135 5.34 0.75 7.63
C LEU A 135 4.82 -0.63 7.27
N ASP A 136 5.69 -1.64 7.23
CA ASP A 136 5.35 -2.97 6.76
C ASP A 136 4.16 -3.57 7.54
N GLY A 137 3.07 -3.83 6.82
CA GLY A 137 1.83 -4.41 7.36
C GLY A 137 1.07 -3.52 8.35
N ARG A 138 1.38 -2.22 8.45
CA ARG A 138 0.70 -1.30 9.38
C ARG A 138 -0.47 -0.58 8.71
N THR A 139 -1.46 -0.21 9.52
CA THR A 139 -2.59 0.63 9.06
C THR A 139 -2.36 2.08 9.45
N GLY A 140 -3.11 2.99 8.81
CA GLY A 140 -3.18 4.42 9.15
C GLY A 140 -3.24 4.67 10.66
N LYS A 141 -4.19 3.98 11.29
CA LYS A 141 -4.41 4.02 12.72
C LYS A 141 -3.20 3.56 13.55
N LYS A 142 -2.55 2.45 13.17
CA LYS A 142 -1.38 1.93 13.91
C LYS A 142 -0.22 2.91 13.83
N VAL A 143 0.07 3.43 12.64
CA VAL A 143 1.12 4.44 12.44
C VAL A 143 0.84 5.68 13.29
N LEU A 144 -0.39 6.20 13.27
CA LEU A 144 -0.74 7.37 14.07
C LEU A 144 -0.59 7.11 15.58
N SER A 145 -0.93 5.89 16.04
CA SER A 145 -0.71 5.45 17.41
C SER A 145 0.77 5.38 17.80
N ASP A 146 1.65 4.91 16.91
CA ASP A 146 3.10 4.91 17.16
C ASP A 146 3.65 6.35 17.25
N VAL A 147 3.16 7.23 16.37
CA VAL A 147 3.53 8.65 16.38
C VAL A 147 3.12 9.31 17.70
N TRP A 148 1.93 9.01 18.23
CA TRP A 148 1.52 9.49 19.55
C TRP A 148 2.42 8.99 20.67
N CYS A 149 2.80 7.71 20.63
CA CYS A 149 3.74 7.15 21.59
C CYS A 149 5.07 7.91 21.56
N ASN A 150 5.62 8.14 20.37
CA ASN A 150 6.86 8.89 20.20
C ASN A 150 6.75 10.35 20.68
N LEU A 151 5.64 11.03 20.42
CA LEU A 151 5.39 12.41 20.88
C LEU A 151 5.28 12.49 22.40
N ALA A 152 4.54 11.57 23.01
CA ALA A 152 4.37 11.52 24.45
C ALA A 152 5.69 11.22 25.17
N LEU A 153 6.47 10.26 24.67
CA LEU A 153 7.81 9.96 25.20
C LEU A 153 8.78 11.14 25.03
N ALA A 154 8.63 11.93 23.96
CA ALA A 154 9.40 13.15 23.75
C ALA A 154 8.88 14.36 24.53
N GLY A 155 7.78 14.23 25.28
CA GLY A 155 7.16 15.34 26.01
C GLY A 155 6.57 16.43 25.11
N VAL A 156 6.25 16.11 23.86
CA VAL A 156 5.64 17.06 22.91
C VAL A 156 4.12 16.99 23.06
N PRO A 157 3.44 18.05 23.55
CA PRO A 157 2.00 18.03 23.83
C PRO A 157 1.18 18.30 22.57
N VAL A 158 1.41 17.53 21.51
CA VAL A 158 0.67 17.60 20.26
C VAL A 158 0.11 16.22 19.95
N CYS A 159 -1.15 16.15 19.56
CA CYS A 159 -1.86 14.92 19.25
C CYS A 159 -2.36 15.01 17.80
N PRO A 160 -1.59 14.46 16.83
CA PRO A 160 -2.00 14.50 15.44
C PRO A 160 -3.28 13.67 15.25
N LEU A 161 -4.32 14.29 14.72
CA LEU A 161 -5.63 13.66 14.45
C LEU A 161 -5.74 13.16 13.02
N GLU A 162 -4.94 13.74 12.13
CA GLU A 162 -4.89 13.40 10.71
C GLU A 162 -3.48 12.94 10.34
N LEU A 163 -3.43 12.00 9.42
CA LEU A 163 -2.20 11.46 8.87
C LEU A 163 -2.26 11.56 7.34
N TYR A 164 -1.35 12.32 6.79
CA TYR A 164 -1.20 12.55 5.36
C TYR A 164 0.03 11.80 4.83
N GLY A 165 -0.07 11.20 3.65
CA GLY A 165 1.08 10.71 2.91
C GLY A 165 1.68 11.83 2.06
N ASP A 166 2.97 12.08 2.21
CA ASP A 166 3.79 12.86 1.28
C ASP A 166 4.57 11.88 0.41
N SER A 167 4.00 11.50 -0.72
CA SER A 167 4.72 10.75 -1.73
C SER A 167 5.05 11.67 -2.91
N THR A 168 6.35 11.84 -3.19
CA THR A 168 6.82 12.48 -4.43
C THR A 168 6.41 11.67 -5.67
N ILE A 169 6.11 10.39 -5.48
CA ILE A 169 5.60 9.47 -6.48
C ILE A 169 4.08 9.32 -6.25
N LEU A 170 3.27 9.71 -7.23
CA LEU A 170 1.83 9.43 -7.23
C LEU A 170 1.66 7.91 -7.34
N TYR A 171 1.39 7.24 -6.22
CA TYR A 171 1.10 5.81 -6.24
C TYR A 171 -0.34 5.58 -6.70
N PRO A 172 -0.57 4.77 -7.74
CA PRO A 172 -1.90 4.54 -8.32
C PRO A 172 -2.81 3.63 -7.47
N TRP A 173 -2.40 3.28 -6.26
CA TRP A 173 -3.17 2.41 -5.38
C TRP A 173 -4.19 3.23 -4.59
N GLU A 174 -5.46 3.13 -4.96
CA GLU A 174 -6.56 3.65 -4.17
C GLU A 174 -6.78 2.74 -2.95
N ASP A 175 -6.43 3.20 -1.74
CA ASP A 175 -6.72 2.45 -0.52
C ASP A 175 -8.01 2.95 0.15
N LYS A 176 -8.88 2.02 0.53
CA LYS A 176 -10.08 2.24 1.36
C LYS A 176 -9.68 2.31 2.85
N GLY A 177 -8.70 3.15 3.19
CA GLY A 177 -8.37 3.51 4.58
C GLY A 177 -7.23 2.75 5.26
N GLY A 178 -6.33 2.09 4.52
CA GLY A 178 -5.08 1.50 5.03
C GLY A 178 -3.80 2.22 4.57
N PHE A 179 -2.66 1.88 5.20
CA PHE A 179 -1.36 1.91 4.53
C PHE A 179 -1.04 0.47 4.13
N ALA A 180 -1.81 -0.14 3.24
CA ALA A 180 -1.26 -1.31 2.56
C ALA A 180 -0.15 -0.78 1.66
N VAL A 181 1.07 -0.58 2.20
CA VAL A 181 2.24 -0.21 1.41
C VAL A 181 2.46 -1.37 0.48
N THR A 182 2.01 -1.20 -0.75
CA THR A 182 2.16 -2.19 -1.78
C THR A 182 3.65 -2.37 -2.02
N HIS A 183 4.14 -3.58 -1.91
CA HIS A 183 5.57 -3.86 -2.01
C HIS A 183 5.82 -5.16 -2.76
N ALA A 184 7.00 -5.22 -3.38
CA ALA A 184 7.62 -6.45 -3.80
C ALA A 184 8.73 -6.79 -2.81
N ALA A 185 8.75 -8.02 -2.33
CA ALA A 185 9.76 -8.48 -1.39
C ALA A 185 10.36 -9.82 -1.81
N ASN A 186 11.61 -10.03 -1.43
CA ASN A 186 12.25 -11.34 -1.36
C ASN A 186 12.67 -11.61 0.10
N ASP A 187 13.50 -12.61 0.34
CA ASP A 187 13.95 -12.96 1.69
C ASP A 187 14.88 -11.91 2.33
N GLU A 188 15.39 -10.96 1.55
CA GLU A 188 16.40 -9.98 1.99
C GLU A 188 15.84 -8.55 2.11
N VAL A 189 14.98 -8.15 1.17
CA VAL A 189 14.54 -6.76 1.01
C VAL A 189 13.06 -6.68 0.66
N SER A 190 12.45 -5.55 1.03
CA SER A 190 11.12 -5.14 0.60
C SER A 190 11.24 -3.77 -0.06
N VAL A 191 10.61 -3.58 -1.22
CA VAL A 191 10.62 -2.31 -1.96
C VAL A 191 9.21 -1.89 -2.36
N PRO A 192 8.91 -0.58 -2.31
CA PRO A 192 7.65 -0.03 -2.82
C PRO A 192 7.31 -0.49 -4.25
N LEU A 193 6.06 -0.89 -4.42
CA LEU A 193 5.48 -1.36 -5.68
C LEU A 193 4.67 -0.26 -6.35
N VAL A 194 4.99 0.05 -7.60
CA VAL A 194 4.28 1.03 -8.44
C VAL A 194 3.23 0.33 -9.30
N GLY A 195 3.55 -0.84 -9.87
CA GLY A 195 2.61 -1.67 -10.60
C GLY A 195 3.16 -3.03 -10.94
N TYR A 196 2.26 -3.95 -11.29
CA TYR A 196 2.61 -5.33 -11.58
C TYR A 196 1.61 -6.00 -12.53
N VAL A 197 2.10 -7.06 -13.19
CA VAL A 197 1.30 -8.05 -13.92
C VAL A 197 1.88 -9.43 -13.63
N LEU A 198 1.02 -10.36 -13.22
CA LEU A 198 1.35 -11.78 -13.09
C LEU A 198 0.56 -12.60 -14.10
N ASP A 199 1.23 -13.59 -14.69
CA ASP A 199 0.61 -14.61 -15.52
C ASP A 199 -0.44 -15.40 -14.70
N PRO A 200 -1.66 -15.61 -15.21
CA PRO A 200 -2.72 -16.26 -14.45
C PRO A 200 -2.46 -17.76 -14.20
N ASP A 201 -1.71 -18.43 -15.07
CA ASP A 201 -1.50 -19.88 -15.02
C ASP A 201 -0.20 -20.22 -14.28
N THR A 202 0.87 -19.46 -14.53
CA THR A 202 2.21 -19.73 -13.97
C THR A 202 2.58 -18.85 -12.78
N SER A 203 1.83 -17.76 -12.54
CA SER A 203 2.21 -16.71 -11.60
C SER A 203 3.60 -16.10 -11.88
N GLU A 204 4.11 -16.24 -13.11
CA GLU A 204 5.33 -15.55 -13.55
C GLU A 204 5.12 -14.04 -13.56
N VAL A 205 6.17 -13.29 -13.21
CA VAL A 205 6.17 -11.83 -13.40
C VAL A 205 6.17 -11.54 -14.90
N VAL A 206 5.15 -10.83 -15.37
CA VAL A 206 5.11 -10.32 -16.76
C VAL A 206 5.56 -8.87 -16.80
N TYR A 207 5.21 -8.10 -15.77
CA TYR A 207 5.59 -6.71 -15.60
C TYR A 207 5.76 -6.42 -14.13
N LEU A 208 6.82 -5.70 -13.77
CA LEU A 208 7.05 -5.23 -12.41
C LEU A 208 7.68 -3.84 -12.45
N HIS A 209 7.02 -2.87 -11.82
CA HIS A 209 7.54 -1.52 -11.63
C HIS A 209 7.65 -1.25 -10.13
N ILE A 210 8.87 -1.01 -9.68
CA ILE A 210 9.24 -0.83 -8.27
C ILE A 210 10.14 0.40 -8.11
N ALA A 211 10.13 1.00 -6.92
CA ALA A 211 10.94 2.16 -6.62
C ALA A 211 11.62 2.02 -5.25
N GLY A 212 12.83 2.56 -5.09
CA GLY A 212 13.58 2.48 -3.83
C GLY A 212 15.09 2.65 -4.02
N HIS A 213 15.85 2.28 -2.99
CA HIS A 213 17.31 2.35 -3.06
C HIS A 213 17.89 1.33 -4.05
N LYS A 214 18.92 1.75 -4.78
CA LYS A 214 19.58 0.96 -5.83
C LYS A 214 19.97 -0.45 -5.41
N THR A 215 20.46 -0.62 -4.19
CA THR A 215 20.87 -1.93 -3.65
C THR A 215 19.68 -2.87 -3.44
N ALA A 216 18.55 -2.36 -2.95
CA ALA A 216 17.34 -3.15 -2.76
C ALA A 216 16.72 -3.56 -4.09
N LEU A 217 16.62 -2.63 -5.06
CA LEU A 217 16.11 -2.95 -6.40
C LEU A 217 16.98 -4.01 -7.11
N ARG A 218 18.30 -3.96 -6.91
CA ARG A 218 19.23 -4.98 -7.44
C ARG A 218 19.05 -6.35 -6.77
N SER A 219 18.69 -6.42 -5.49
CA SER A 219 18.39 -7.69 -4.83
C SER A 219 17.12 -8.32 -5.43
N ILE A 220 16.05 -7.54 -5.62
CA ILE A 220 14.82 -8.00 -6.30
C ILE A 220 15.12 -8.47 -7.73
N TRP A 221 15.87 -7.68 -8.50
CA TRP A 221 16.30 -8.07 -9.84
C TRP A 221 17.11 -9.37 -9.82
N GLY A 222 18.05 -9.52 -8.88
CA GLY A 222 18.86 -10.71 -8.72
C GLY A 222 18.02 -11.96 -8.46
N THR A 223 16.94 -11.86 -7.69
CA THR A 223 15.97 -12.95 -7.49
C THR A 223 15.31 -13.36 -8.80
N LEU A 224 14.88 -12.41 -9.63
CA LEU A 224 14.24 -12.72 -10.90
C LEU A 224 15.25 -13.21 -11.96
N SER A 225 16.44 -12.63 -12.05
CA SER A 225 17.40 -12.99 -13.10
C SER A 225 18.14 -14.29 -12.80
N ASN A 226 18.48 -14.54 -11.53
CA ASN A 226 19.39 -15.62 -11.12
C ASN A 226 18.77 -16.63 -10.17
N GLY A 227 17.56 -16.39 -9.67
CA GLY A 227 16.90 -17.30 -8.75
C GLY A 227 16.64 -18.66 -9.40
N GLY A 228 16.71 -19.74 -8.62
CA GLY A 228 16.19 -21.03 -9.09
C GLY A 228 14.66 -20.98 -9.21
N SER A 229 14.06 -22.00 -9.82
CA SER A 229 12.60 -22.14 -9.94
C SER A 229 11.85 -22.18 -8.59
N SER A 230 12.56 -22.32 -7.47
CA SER A 230 12.04 -22.28 -6.10
C SER A 230 12.16 -20.92 -5.41
N GLN A 231 12.79 -19.92 -6.05
CA GLN A 231 12.90 -18.56 -5.52
C GLN A 231 11.95 -17.63 -6.28
N GLY A 232 11.09 -16.95 -5.53
CA GLY A 232 10.12 -16.01 -6.08
C GLY A 232 10.00 -14.77 -5.20
N LEU A 233 9.19 -13.84 -5.67
CA LEU A 233 8.88 -12.60 -4.98
C LEU A 233 7.53 -12.72 -4.28
N SER A 234 7.42 -12.11 -3.11
CA SER A 234 6.11 -11.79 -2.54
C SER A 234 5.67 -10.42 -3.04
N ILE A 235 4.48 -10.36 -3.64
CA ILE A 235 3.83 -9.12 -4.05
C ILE A 235 2.65 -8.88 -3.12
N ALA A 236 2.75 -7.85 -2.27
CA ALA A 236 1.64 -7.38 -1.46
C ALA A 236 0.97 -6.20 -2.18
N ALA A 237 -0.30 -6.35 -2.55
CA ALA A 237 -1.07 -5.31 -3.21
C ALA A 237 -2.53 -5.30 -2.74
N SER A 238 -3.07 -4.11 -2.42
CA SER A 238 -4.49 -3.91 -2.08
C SER A 238 -5.05 -4.90 -1.03
N GLY A 239 -4.25 -5.22 -0.02
CA GLY A 239 -4.61 -6.14 1.06
C GLY A 239 -4.55 -7.63 0.71
N SER A 240 -4.06 -7.98 -0.49
CA SER A 240 -3.80 -9.36 -0.93
C SER A 240 -2.30 -9.58 -1.07
N GLN A 241 -1.86 -10.82 -0.84
CA GLN A 241 -0.45 -11.23 -1.00
C GLN A 241 -0.39 -12.34 -2.05
N HIS A 242 0.44 -12.12 -3.06
CA HIS A 242 0.68 -13.04 -4.16
C HIS A 242 2.14 -13.49 -4.13
N TYR A 243 2.39 -14.71 -4.58
CA TYR A 243 3.74 -15.20 -4.81
C TYR A 243 3.98 -15.21 -6.32
N ALA A 244 5.09 -14.64 -6.75
CA ALA A 244 5.41 -14.41 -8.14
C ALA A 244 6.73 -15.09 -8.51
N TYR A 245 6.77 -15.75 -9.65
CA TYR A 245 7.93 -16.51 -10.11
C TYR A 245 8.66 -15.80 -11.24
N SER A 246 9.88 -16.28 -11.51
CA SER A 246 10.64 -15.80 -12.64
C SER A 246 10.34 -16.58 -13.92
N SER A 247 10.12 -15.89 -15.04
CA SER A 247 10.19 -16.47 -16.39
C SER A 247 11.61 -16.56 -16.94
N HIS A 248 12.58 -15.91 -16.27
CA HIS A 248 13.97 -15.73 -16.73
C HIS A 248 14.12 -15.04 -18.10
N ASN A 249 13.06 -14.41 -18.61
CA ASN A 249 13.02 -13.83 -19.94
C ASN A 249 12.62 -12.35 -19.88
N TYR A 250 13.52 -11.49 -19.38
CA TYR A 250 13.20 -10.09 -19.09
C TYR A 250 14.05 -9.08 -19.83
N ASP A 251 13.42 -7.97 -20.18
CA ASP A 251 14.05 -6.68 -20.37
C ASP A 251 13.95 -5.84 -19.08
N THR A 252 14.93 -4.96 -18.87
CA THR A 252 14.94 -4.07 -17.70
C THR A 252 15.23 -2.63 -18.08
N PHE A 253 14.61 -1.71 -17.38
CA PHE A 253 14.84 -0.28 -17.46
C PHE A 253 14.98 0.30 -16.05
N SER A 254 15.99 1.14 -15.82
CA SER A 254 16.18 1.81 -14.53
C SER A 254 16.61 3.25 -14.71
N ASP A 255 16.10 4.11 -13.84
CA ASP A 255 16.28 5.55 -13.91
C ASP A 255 16.23 6.17 -12.51
N ASP A 256 16.87 7.32 -12.34
CA ASP A 256 16.89 8.07 -11.09
C ASP A 256 15.52 8.71 -10.84
N VAL A 257 14.97 8.55 -9.63
CA VAL A 257 13.75 9.25 -9.19
C VAL A 257 14.13 10.47 -8.36
N ASP A 258 15.12 10.31 -7.48
CA ASP A 258 15.70 11.37 -6.66
C ASP A 258 17.18 11.04 -6.44
N THR A 259 18.05 11.79 -7.12
CA THR A 259 19.50 11.58 -7.07
C THR A 259 20.06 11.91 -5.69
N ASP A 260 19.51 12.90 -4.99
CA ASP A 260 19.99 13.35 -3.68
C ASP A 260 19.64 12.31 -2.60
N ALA A 261 18.47 11.70 -2.71
CA ALA A 261 18.03 10.61 -1.83
C ALA A 261 18.52 9.21 -2.28
N ASN A 262 19.24 9.11 -3.40
CA ASN A 262 19.69 7.84 -3.99
C ASN A 262 18.51 6.86 -4.20
N LEU A 263 17.40 7.38 -4.73
CA LEU A 263 16.18 6.64 -5.05
C LEU A 263 16.06 6.46 -6.56
N TYR A 264 15.75 5.24 -6.96
CA TYR A 264 15.65 4.80 -8.34
C TYR A 264 14.28 4.18 -8.57
N ARG A 265 13.89 4.11 -9.83
CA ARG A 265 12.85 3.19 -10.31
C ARG A 265 13.50 2.08 -11.12
N LEU A 266 12.88 0.91 -11.06
CA LEU A 266 13.24 -0.25 -11.88
C LEU A 266 11.94 -0.82 -12.47
N ILE A 267 11.93 -0.95 -13.79
CA ILE A 267 10.88 -1.60 -14.57
C ILE A 267 11.48 -2.89 -15.14
N ILE A 268 10.79 -3.99 -14.91
CA ILE A 268 11.13 -5.32 -15.41
C ILE A 268 9.94 -5.77 -16.26
N THR A 269 10.19 -6.26 -17.46
CA THR A 269 9.13 -6.66 -18.38
C THR A 269 9.53 -7.94 -19.08
N ASP A 270 8.63 -8.93 -19.09
CA ASP A 270 8.84 -10.16 -19.82
C ASP A 270 8.91 -9.86 -21.32
N ARG A 271 9.90 -10.43 -22.00
CA ARG A 271 10.13 -10.16 -23.42
C ARG A 271 8.97 -10.61 -24.31
N ARG A 272 8.13 -11.54 -23.87
CA ARG A 272 6.87 -11.91 -24.56
C ARG A 272 5.86 -10.75 -24.60
N ALA A 273 6.06 -9.68 -23.83
CA ALA A 273 5.28 -8.45 -23.90
C ALA A 273 5.86 -7.43 -24.91
N THR A 274 7.17 -7.47 -25.19
CA THR A 274 7.90 -6.44 -25.94
C THR A 274 8.45 -6.91 -27.28
N ASP A 275 8.85 -8.17 -27.41
CA ASP A 275 9.45 -8.74 -28.61
C ASP A 275 8.44 -8.75 -29.78
N GLN A 276 8.96 -8.55 -31.00
CA GLN A 276 8.17 -8.53 -32.24
C GLN A 276 7.63 -9.90 -32.64
N GLU A 277 8.32 -10.97 -32.25
CA GLU A 277 7.91 -12.36 -32.43
C GLU A 277 7.94 -13.04 -31.07
N ALA A 278 6.90 -13.77 -30.71
CA ALA A 278 6.80 -14.47 -29.45
C ALA A 278 6.43 -15.94 -29.68
N GLU A 279 7.00 -16.83 -28.88
CA GLU A 279 6.73 -18.27 -28.95
C GLU A 279 5.70 -18.68 -27.87
N GLY A 280 4.68 -19.42 -28.29
CA GLY A 280 3.67 -20.03 -27.41
C GLY A 280 2.67 -19.05 -26.79
N SER A 281 3.09 -17.88 -26.33
CA SER A 281 2.23 -16.84 -25.75
C SER A 281 2.83 -15.45 -25.89
N ALA A 282 1.97 -14.44 -25.94
CA ALA A 282 2.34 -13.04 -25.91
C ALA A 282 1.52 -12.30 -24.85
N TYR A 283 2.09 -11.25 -24.28
CA TYR A 283 1.38 -10.44 -23.29
C TYR A 283 1.00 -9.07 -23.85
N LEU A 284 -0.21 -8.64 -23.53
CA LEU A 284 -0.68 -7.28 -23.77
C LEU A 284 -0.83 -6.58 -22.43
N VAL A 285 0.03 -5.59 -22.16
CA VAL A 285 0.01 -4.79 -20.92
C VAL A 285 -0.41 -3.36 -21.26
N ILE A 286 -1.49 -2.89 -20.63
CA ILE A 286 -2.08 -1.56 -20.89
C ILE A 286 -1.87 -0.65 -19.68
N PRO A 287 -1.05 0.42 -19.81
CA PRO A 287 -0.87 1.39 -18.74
C PRO A 287 -2.16 2.13 -18.40
N ARG A 288 -2.33 2.52 -17.13
CA ARG A 288 -3.50 3.26 -16.64
C ARG A 288 -3.62 4.65 -17.25
N GLN A 289 -2.50 5.29 -17.58
CA GLN A 289 -2.45 6.63 -18.17
C GLN A 289 -2.69 6.63 -19.68
N ALA A 290 -2.88 5.46 -20.30
CA ALA A 290 -3.06 5.33 -21.75
C ALA A 290 -4.52 5.56 -22.17
N GLU A 291 -5.06 6.75 -21.89
CA GLU A 291 -6.47 7.10 -22.16
C GLU A 291 -6.82 7.12 -23.66
N ASP A 292 -5.87 7.49 -24.52
CA ASP A 292 -6.06 7.62 -25.97
C ASP A 292 -5.69 6.35 -26.76
N LEU A 293 -5.29 5.27 -26.09
CA LEU A 293 -4.83 4.06 -26.76
C LEU A 293 -6.01 3.25 -27.32
N ASP A 294 -6.05 3.03 -28.64
CA ASP A 294 -7.01 2.08 -29.21
C ASP A 294 -6.61 0.65 -28.88
N LEU A 295 -7.22 0.12 -27.82
CA LEU A 295 -7.00 -1.24 -27.33
C LEU A 295 -7.18 -2.31 -28.42
N ASN A 296 -8.03 -2.09 -29.41
CA ASN A 296 -8.28 -3.07 -30.46
C ASN A 296 -7.12 -3.11 -31.47
N GLU A 297 -6.62 -1.95 -31.86
CA GLU A 297 -5.45 -1.85 -32.74
C GLU A 297 -4.20 -2.44 -32.08
N VAL A 298 -3.96 -2.11 -30.81
CA VAL A 298 -2.82 -2.65 -30.05
C VAL A 298 -2.96 -4.16 -29.84
N PHE A 299 -4.18 -4.65 -29.64
CA PHE A 299 -4.45 -6.09 -29.58
C PHE A 299 -4.10 -6.78 -30.91
N ALA A 300 -4.53 -6.24 -32.05
CA ALA A 300 -4.18 -6.78 -33.37
C ALA A 300 -2.66 -6.78 -33.60
N ALA A 301 -1.98 -5.69 -33.24
CA ALA A 301 -0.53 -5.59 -33.31
C ALA A 301 0.18 -6.64 -32.42
N ARG A 302 -0.34 -6.91 -31.22
CA ARG A 302 0.23 -7.94 -30.34
C ARG A 302 -0.06 -9.36 -30.83
N LEU A 303 -1.21 -9.60 -31.44
CA LEU A 303 -1.54 -10.88 -32.06
C LEU A 303 -0.64 -11.19 -33.27
N ASN A 304 -0.23 -10.16 -34.04
CA ASN A 304 0.77 -10.29 -35.10
C ASN A 304 2.11 -10.86 -34.63
N ALA A 305 2.47 -10.67 -33.36
CA ALA A 305 3.70 -11.24 -32.82
C ALA A 305 3.64 -12.76 -32.63
N LEU A 306 2.43 -13.35 -32.64
CA LEU A 306 2.23 -14.80 -32.47
C LEU A 306 1.91 -15.53 -33.77
N LEU A 307 1.27 -14.84 -34.71
CA LEU A 307 0.73 -15.49 -35.90
C LEU A 307 1.68 -15.36 -37.10
N PRO A 308 1.78 -16.41 -37.93
CA PRO A 308 2.56 -16.37 -39.16
C PRO A 308 1.88 -15.57 -40.29
N ILE A 309 0.72 -14.96 -40.00
CA ILE A 309 -0.06 -14.17 -40.96
C ILE A 309 -0.30 -12.76 -40.40
N PRO A 310 -0.37 -11.74 -41.27
CA PRO A 310 -0.73 -10.40 -40.83
C PRO A 310 -2.20 -10.35 -40.38
N VAL A 311 -2.41 -9.78 -39.21
CA VAL A 311 -3.67 -9.39 -38.59
C VAL A 311 -3.84 -7.90 -38.82
N LEU A 312 -4.92 -7.53 -39.50
CA LEU A 312 -5.21 -6.14 -39.81
C LEU A 312 -5.72 -5.39 -38.56
N PRO A 313 -5.38 -4.11 -38.36
CA PRO A 313 -5.84 -3.31 -37.21
C PRO A 313 -7.35 -3.36 -36.97
N GLU A 314 -8.13 -3.27 -38.05
CA GLU A 314 -9.60 -3.29 -38.03
C GLU A 314 -10.19 -4.63 -37.54
N TRP A 315 -9.43 -5.73 -37.66
CA TRP A 315 -9.85 -7.04 -37.15
C TRP A 315 -9.79 -7.10 -35.62
N GLY A 316 -8.99 -6.23 -35.00
CA GLY A 316 -8.69 -6.26 -33.57
C GLY A 316 -9.94 -6.28 -32.69
N LYS A 317 -10.97 -5.51 -33.05
CA LYS A 317 -12.21 -5.43 -32.25
C LYS A 317 -12.99 -6.74 -32.28
N VAL A 318 -13.12 -7.34 -33.46
CA VAL A 318 -13.85 -8.60 -33.66
C VAL A 318 -13.08 -9.73 -32.98
N LEU A 319 -11.78 -9.88 -33.29
CA LEU A 319 -10.93 -10.93 -32.74
C LEU A 319 -10.82 -10.86 -31.22
N ARG A 320 -10.64 -9.66 -30.64
CA ARG A 320 -10.66 -9.49 -29.19
C ARG A 320 -12.02 -9.85 -28.59
N GLY A 321 -13.12 -9.53 -29.28
CA GLY A 321 -14.47 -9.87 -28.84
C GLY A 321 -14.70 -11.39 -28.75
N TYR A 322 -14.18 -12.15 -29.71
CA TYR A 322 -14.19 -13.62 -29.66
C TYR A 322 -13.20 -14.17 -28.62
N GLY A 323 -11.97 -13.65 -28.59
CA GLY A 323 -10.95 -14.08 -27.63
C GLY A 323 -11.40 -13.92 -26.17
N ILE A 324 -12.06 -12.82 -25.79
CA ILE A 324 -12.55 -12.65 -24.41
C ILE A 324 -13.58 -13.72 -24.02
N ARG A 325 -14.33 -14.27 -24.98
CA ARG A 325 -15.32 -15.33 -24.73
C ARG A 325 -14.68 -16.71 -24.64
N ASP A 326 -13.44 -16.85 -25.13
CA ASP A 326 -12.69 -18.09 -25.15
C ASP A 326 -11.41 -17.94 -24.30
N THR A 327 -11.49 -18.46 -23.08
CA THR A 327 -10.40 -18.35 -22.10
C THR A 327 -9.11 -19.01 -22.54
N ASP A 328 -9.15 -19.88 -23.55
CA ASP A 328 -7.97 -20.55 -24.10
C ASP A 328 -7.24 -19.69 -25.14
N LEU A 329 -7.87 -18.63 -25.66
CA LEU A 329 -7.24 -17.69 -26.59
C LEU A 329 -6.75 -16.41 -25.91
N LEU A 330 -7.55 -15.87 -24.99
CA LEU A 330 -7.27 -14.61 -24.32
C LEU A 330 -7.68 -14.65 -22.84
N THR A 331 -6.70 -14.71 -21.95
CA THR A 331 -6.95 -14.76 -20.50
C THR A 331 -6.52 -13.45 -19.83
N PRO A 332 -7.35 -12.84 -18.97
CA PRO A 332 -6.92 -11.69 -18.17
C PRO A 332 -5.81 -12.08 -17.19
N CYS A 333 -4.79 -11.23 -17.08
CA CYS A 333 -3.73 -11.37 -16.07
C CYS A 333 -4.13 -10.69 -14.76
N LEU A 334 -3.55 -11.17 -13.65
CA LEU A 334 -3.63 -10.44 -12.39
C LEU A 334 -2.73 -9.21 -12.48
N CYS A 335 -3.29 -8.02 -12.32
CA CYS A 335 -2.53 -6.78 -12.45
C CYS A 335 -3.01 -5.71 -11.47
N GLY A 336 -2.17 -4.69 -11.29
CA GLY A 336 -2.54 -3.52 -10.52
C GLY A 336 -1.56 -2.38 -10.66
N GLY A 337 -1.89 -1.27 -10.01
CA GLY A 337 -1.02 -0.12 -9.89
C GLY A 337 -1.09 0.74 -11.13
N ASP A 338 0.05 1.02 -11.76
CA ASP A 338 0.11 1.80 -13.00
C ASP A 338 -0.35 1.03 -14.24
N VAL A 339 -0.77 -0.23 -14.07
CA VAL A 339 -1.39 -1.06 -15.10
C VAL A 339 -2.91 -1.03 -14.97
N ALA A 340 -3.61 -0.74 -16.07
CA ALA A 340 -5.07 -0.72 -16.14
C ALA A 340 -5.64 -2.12 -16.41
N LYS A 341 -5.05 -2.80 -17.39
CA LYS A 341 -5.46 -4.13 -17.88
C LYS A 341 -4.24 -4.86 -18.39
N ALA A 342 -4.24 -6.17 -18.25
CA ALA A 342 -3.27 -7.02 -18.89
C ALA A 342 -3.92 -8.34 -19.32
N PHE A 343 -3.42 -8.91 -20.42
CA PHE A 343 -3.91 -10.16 -20.97
C PHE A 343 -2.76 -11.03 -21.46
N VAL A 344 -2.90 -12.34 -21.30
CA VAL A 344 -2.10 -13.33 -22.02
C VAL A 344 -2.87 -13.75 -23.27
N ILE A 345 -2.21 -13.65 -24.41
CA ILE A 345 -2.66 -14.12 -25.71
C ILE A 345 -1.95 -15.44 -25.95
N LYS A 346 -2.69 -16.55 -25.99
CA LYS A 346 -2.10 -17.87 -26.23
C LYS A 346 -1.99 -18.10 -27.74
N ALA A 347 -0.89 -18.70 -28.17
CA ALA A 347 -0.75 -19.16 -29.55
C ALA A 347 -1.67 -20.35 -29.81
N ASP A 348 -1.88 -20.68 -31.09
CA ASP A 348 -2.60 -21.89 -31.47
C ASP A 348 -1.88 -23.10 -30.87
N SER A 349 -2.56 -23.85 -30.01
CA SER A 349 -2.07 -25.15 -29.53
C SER A 349 -2.07 -26.11 -30.71
N GLY A 350 -0.95 -26.16 -31.42
CA GLY A 350 -0.75 -27.00 -32.59
C GLY A 350 -0.59 -28.47 -32.24
N ASP A 351 -1.55 -29.07 -31.54
CA ASP A 351 -1.67 -30.51 -31.53
C ASP A 351 -2.16 -30.93 -32.91
N LYS A 352 -1.21 -31.37 -33.74
CA LYS A 352 -1.39 -31.67 -35.17
C LYS A 352 -2.41 -32.76 -35.47
N ASP A 353 -2.89 -33.46 -34.44
CA ASP A 353 -3.72 -34.66 -34.55
C ASP A 353 -5.17 -34.44 -34.09
N ASP A 354 -5.53 -33.25 -33.60
CA ASP A 354 -6.90 -32.93 -33.19
C ASP A 354 -7.49 -31.81 -34.08
N GLU A 355 -8.19 -32.21 -35.15
CA GLU A 355 -8.93 -31.30 -36.05
C GLU A 355 -10.03 -30.47 -35.34
N THR A 356 -10.21 -30.68 -34.03
CA THR A 356 -11.29 -30.12 -33.22
C THR A 356 -10.88 -28.96 -32.32
N ILE A 357 -9.59 -28.63 -32.18
CA ILE A 357 -9.16 -27.57 -31.24
C ILE A 357 -9.02 -26.23 -31.95
N GLY A 358 -9.93 -25.32 -31.62
CA GLY A 358 -10.02 -23.96 -32.15
C GLY A 358 -8.83 -23.10 -31.70
N GLY A 359 -8.05 -22.62 -32.67
CA GLY A 359 -7.04 -21.58 -32.49
C GLY A 359 -7.42 -20.27 -33.20
N TRP A 360 -6.66 -19.22 -32.99
CA TRP A 360 -6.72 -17.96 -33.71
C TRP A 360 -6.75 -18.14 -35.24
N LEU A 361 -5.94 -19.03 -35.82
CA LEU A 361 -5.97 -19.24 -37.28
C LEU A 361 -7.27 -19.89 -37.75
N SER A 362 -7.82 -20.82 -36.98
CA SER A 362 -9.12 -21.46 -37.27
C SER A 362 -10.25 -20.44 -37.16
N LEU A 363 -10.23 -19.64 -36.09
CA LEU A 363 -11.18 -18.54 -35.87
C LEU A 363 -11.12 -17.53 -37.01
N ILE A 364 -9.94 -17.03 -37.38
CA ILE A 364 -9.78 -16.06 -38.47
C ILE A 364 -10.33 -16.63 -39.78
N LYS A 365 -10.02 -17.89 -40.12
CA LYS A 365 -10.55 -18.55 -41.32
C LYS A 365 -12.08 -18.62 -41.31
N GLY A 366 -12.67 -19.02 -40.20
CA GLY A 366 -14.14 -19.09 -40.04
C GLY A 366 -14.81 -17.73 -40.14
N LEU A 367 -14.20 -16.69 -39.57
CA LEU A 367 -14.72 -15.32 -39.63
C LEU A 367 -14.60 -14.70 -41.03
N ILE A 368 -13.54 -15.01 -41.79
CA ILE A 368 -13.44 -14.60 -43.20
C ILE A 368 -14.52 -15.31 -44.03
N GLN A 369 -14.74 -16.61 -43.81
CA GLN A 369 -15.76 -17.39 -44.55
C GLN A 369 -17.19 -16.93 -44.27
N SER A 370 -17.47 -16.49 -43.04
CA SER A 370 -18.78 -15.93 -42.66
C SER A 370 -18.95 -14.46 -43.04
N GLY A 371 -17.89 -13.79 -43.50
CA GLY A 371 -17.90 -12.38 -43.88
C GLY A 371 -17.82 -11.40 -42.71
N GLU A 372 -17.49 -11.88 -41.50
CA GLU A 372 -17.26 -11.03 -40.32
C GLU A 372 -15.88 -10.34 -40.35
N LEU A 373 -14.91 -10.91 -41.08
CA LEU A 373 -13.63 -10.28 -41.38
C LEU A 373 -13.46 -10.08 -42.89
N SER A 374 -12.95 -8.92 -43.29
CA SER A 374 -12.64 -8.59 -44.68
C SER A 374 -11.14 -8.52 -44.92
N LEU A 375 -10.69 -8.99 -46.09
CA LEU A 375 -9.30 -8.86 -46.55
C LEU A 375 -9.03 -7.53 -47.27
N THR A 376 -10.07 -6.72 -47.50
CA THR A 376 -9.96 -5.41 -48.14
C THR A 376 -10.19 -4.31 -47.12
N VAL A 377 -9.24 -3.38 -47.03
CA VAL A 377 -9.42 -2.11 -46.32
C VAL A 377 -10.41 -1.28 -47.14
N GLU A 378 -11.60 -1.00 -46.57
CA GLU A 378 -12.59 -0.09 -47.18
C GLU A 378 -12.22 1.38 -46.99
#